data_AF-A0A935H2T6-F1
#
_entry.id   AF-A0A935H2T6-F1
#
_cell.length_a   1.000
_cell.length_b   1.000
_cell.length_c   1.000
_cell.angle_alpha   90.00
_cell.angle_beta   90.00
_cell.angle_gamma   90.00
#
_symmetry.space_group_name_H-M   'P 1'
#
loop_
_entity.id
_entity.type
_entity.pdbx_description
1 polymer ?
#
loop_
_entity_poly.entity_id
_entity_poly.type
_entity_poly.pdbx_seq_one_letter_code
_entity_poly.pdbx_strand_id
1 'polypeptide(L)'
;MTSKQSTTAIQAAKFPVHECLVSKNLFEVGTGLATMSRILAKNTIAISFFELDVFSEGVVNTFYKTMTLDEYHRFLTERGADTESVHPACVRKLVEGAVKFSEKQGFSNPKNYIQTSRIFGEFDAAACPVRYTFGKDGMPTRLPPAKKHLVDEALRIAKGIPNNPLPTDLERDAPGASELRTVTYRITNEPIGESAFDAMPKAVIDECSVLYESLMANRNVKRIIVRLQQLSSDYPDVCQFYNWLHVGYTYTHNTEKALSILHATIDKFPDYLFGKISLARHYLDNGEPDRVPEVFGNKLELKFLYPDRDVFHVTEVLNFYYIIARYLIVKDAHSLAQNCLDILKNVDPKSDQARHIESLLHPTVPESMKDLLLTIKKSLRRSKR
;
A
#
# COMPACT_ATOMS: atom_id res chain seq x y z
N MET A 1 34.87 -8.08 22.04
CA MET A 1 34.24 -8.21 20.71
C MET A 1 33.97 -6.80 20.20
N THR A 2 34.81 -6.30 19.30
CA THR A 2 34.74 -4.94 18.76
C THR A 2 33.55 -4.82 17.79
N SER A 3 32.55 -4.01 18.11
CA SER A 3 31.52 -3.64 17.14
C SER A 3 32.20 -2.92 15.98
N LYS A 4 32.10 -3.49 14.77
CA LYS A 4 32.54 -2.75 13.57
C LYS A 4 31.60 -1.56 13.42
N GLN A 5 32.11 -0.35 13.60
CA GLN A 5 31.38 0.87 13.24
C GLN A 5 30.98 0.78 11.76
N SER A 6 29.68 0.82 11.48
CA SER A 6 29.20 0.90 10.10
C SER A 6 29.55 2.27 9.52
N THR A 7 30.19 2.30 8.34
CA THR A 7 30.49 3.52 7.59
C THR A 7 29.22 4.37 7.46
N THR A 8 29.26 5.64 7.86
CA THR A 8 28.13 6.58 7.77
C THR A 8 27.93 7.10 6.34
N ALA A 9 26.75 7.68 6.03
CA ALA A 9 26.47 8.25 4.72
C ALA A 9 27.49 9.33 4.27
N ILE A 10 27.95 10.18 5.20
CA ILE A 10 28.97 11.20 4.91
C ILE A 10 30.35 10.60 4.62
N GLN A 11 30.69 9.49 5.28
CA GLN A 11 31.95 8.78 4.99
C GLN A 11 31.83 8.03 3.66
N ALA A 12 30.68 7.40 3.40
CA ALA A 12 30.40 6.72 2.14
C ALA A 12 30.44 7.67 0.94
N ALA A 13 30.06 8.95 1.12
CA ALA A 13 30.04 9.95 0.04
C ALA A 13 31.38 10.15 -0.69
N LYS A 14 32.50 9.77 -0.06
CA LYS A 14 33.85 9.86 -0.63
C LYS A 14 34.21 8.68 -1.55
N PHE A 15 33.38 7.64 -1.59
CA PHE A 15 33.61 6.44 -2.38
C PHE A 15 32.96 6.53 -3.77
N PRO A 16 33.43 5.76 -4.77
CA PRO A 16 32.83 5.75 -6.10
C PRO A 16 31.34 5.43 -6.06
N VAL A 17 30.57 6.11 -6.92
CA VAL A 17 29.16 5.77 -7.14
C VAL A 17 29.08 4.38 -7.77
N HIS A 18 28.21 3.54 -7.22
CA HIS A 18 27.85 2.28 -7.83
C HIS A 18 26.77 2.53 -8.88
N GLU A 19 25.60 3.02 -8.46
CA GLU A 19 24.53 3.47 -9.34
C GLU A 19 23.58 4.43 -8.61
N CYS A 20 22.70 5.08 -9.37
CA CYS A 20 21.59 5.86 -8.86
C CYS A 20 20.33 5.42 -9.59
N LEU A 21 19.29 5.09 -8.85
CA LEU A 21 18.07 4.50 -9.39
C LEU A 21 16.86 5.35 -9.00
N VAL A 22 15.92 5.52 -9.93
CA VAL A 22 14.64 6.22 -9.72
C VAL A 22 13.52 5.40 -10.36
N SER A 23 12.33 5.38 -9.78
CA SER A 23 11.15 4.73 -10.40
C SER A 23 10.79 5.37 -11.76
N LYS A 24 10.64 4.57 -12.82
CA LYS A 24 10.43 5.07 -14.20
C LYS A 24 9.20 5.97 -14.38
N ASN A 25 8.11 5.66 -13.69
CA ASN A 25 6.84 6.39 -13.81
C ASN A 25 6.59 7.30 -12.58
N LEU A 26 7.64 7.76 -11.91
CA LEU A 26 7.54 8.50 -10.64
C LEU A 26 6.59 9.70 -10.75
N PHE A 27 6.67 10.50 -11.82
CA PHE A 27 5.85 11.69 -12.00
C PHE A 27 4.46 11.41 -12.60
N GLU A 28 4.21 10.20 -13.12
CA GLU A 28 2.88 9.77 -13.56
C GLU A 28 2.09 9.20 -12.36
N VAL A 29 2.76 8.40 -11.54
CA VAL A 29 2.20 7.72 -10.37
C VAL A 29 2.18 8.64 -9.15
N GLY A 30 3.09 9.60 -9.07
CA GLY A 30 3.26 10.56 -7.98
C GLY A 30 4.05 10.04 -6.78
N THR A 31 4.15 8.72 -6.60
CA THR A 31 4.94 8.09 -5.53
C THR A 31 5.93 7.07 -6.09
N GLY A 32 7.11 6.99 -5.50
CA GLY A 32 8.11 5.98 -5.89
C GLY A 32 9.39 6.10 -5.08
N LEU A 33 10.48 5.51 -5.57
CA LEU A 33 11.76 5.53 -4.90
C LEU A 33 12.81 6.33 -5.68
N ALA A 34 13.79 6.81 -4.93
CA ALA A 34 15.07 7.28 -5.41
C ALA A 34 16.19 6.71 -4.53
N THR A 35 17.25 6.19 -5.13
CA THR A 35 18.41 5.67 -4.40
C THR A 35 19.72 6.18 -4.98
N MET A 36 20.73 6.30 -4.11
CA MET A 36 22.12 6.39 -4.51
C MET A 36 22.90 5.31 -3.76
N SER A 37 23.68 4.53 -4.49
CA SER A 37 24.57 3.52 -3.93
C SER A 37 26.05 3.82 -4.25
N ARG A 38 26.95 3.41 -3.36
CA ARG A 38 28.40 3.62 -3.46
C ARG A 38 29.16 2.36 -3.09
N ILE A 39 30.26 2.12 -3.80
CA ILE A 39 31.11 0.94 -3.63
C ILE A 39 32.12 1.21 -2.50
N LEU A 40 31.94 0.53 -1.36
CA LEU A 40 32.92 0.52 -0.28
C LEU A 40 33.96 -0.59 -0.51
N ALA A 41 34.77 -0.93 0.51
CA ALA A 41 35.73 -2.02 0.44
C ALA A 41 35.06 -3.41 0.54
N LYS A 42 35.73 -4.45 0.01
CA LYS A 42 35.38 -5.89 0.18
C LYS A 42 33.93 -6.24 -0.21
N ASN A 43 33.50 -5.88 -1.43
CA ASN A 43 32.14 -6.13 -1.94
C ASN A 43 31.01 -5.59 -1.05
N THR A 44 31.27 -4.51 -0.32
CA THR A 44 30.25 -3.82 0.48
C THR A 44 29.71 -2.62 -0.29
N ILE A 45 28.40 -2.49 -0.37
CA ILE A 45 27.69 -1.35 -0.93
C ILE A 45 27.09 -0.53 0.22
N ALA A 46 27.28 0.78 0.16
CA ALA A 46 26.49 1.73 0.92
C ALA A 46 25.32 2.20 0.06
N ILE A 47 24.12 2.23 0.59
CA ILE A 47 22.93 2.74 -0.10
C ILE A 47 22.20 3.74 0.79
N SER A 48 21.79 4.85 0.18
CA SER A 48 20.73 5.69 0.71
C SER A 48 19.48 5.51 -0.12
N PHE A 49 18.38 5.38 0.60
CA PHE A 49 17.05 5.19 0.05
C PHE A 49 16.18 6.40 0.42
N PHE A 50 15.42 6.90 -0.55
CA PHE A 50 14.45 7.95 -0.40
C PHE A 50 13.14 7.49 -1.03
N GLU A 51 12.10 7.38 -0.22
CA GLU A 51 10.73 7.25 -0.71
C GLU A 51 10.20 8.65 -0.99
N LEU A 52 9.69 8.85 -2.20
CA LEU A 52 9.25 10.14 -2.70
C LEU A 52 7.74 10.12 -2.93
N ASP A 53 7.10 11.21 -2.51
CA ASP A 53 5.83 11.71 -3.03
C ASP A 53 6.12 13.04 -3.73
N VAL A 54 6.15 13.00 -5.07
CA VAL A 54 6.44 14.18 -5.89
C VAL A 54 5.22 15.07 -6.13
N PHE A 55 4.03 14.68 -5.65
CA PHE A 55 2.80 15.48 -5.76
C PHE A 55 2.46 16.25 -4.49
N SER A 56 2.90 15.79 -3.31
CA SER A 56 2.66 16.48 -2.04
C SER A 56 3.81 16.41 -1.04
N GLU A 57 4.04 15.25 -0.44
CA GLU A 57 4.75 15.13 0.84
C GLU A 57 6.29 15.18 0.72
N GLY A 58 6.84 15.17 -0.49
CA GLY A 58 8.27 15.27 -0.73
C GLY A 58 8.98 13.96 -0.40
N VAL A 59 9.90 13.96 0.56
CA VAL A 59 10.50 12.70 1.05
C VAL A 59 9.62 12.16 2.17
N VAL A 60 8.96 11.03 1.94
CA VAL A 60 8.04 10.41 2.90
C VAL A 60 8.79 9.52 3.90
N ASN A 61 9.81 8.81 3.42
CA ASN A 61 10.66 7.96 4.24
C ASN A 61 12.08 7.92 3.67
N THR A 62 13.06 7.61 4.52
CA THR A 62 14.44 7.52 4.10
C THR A 62 15.24 6.67 5.07
N PHE A 63 16.27 5.99 4.58
CA PHE A 63 17.26 5.34 5.42
C PHE A 63 18.58 5.15 4.69
N TYR A 64 19.62 4.93 5.48
CA TYR A 64 20.95 4.59 5.01
C TYR A 64 21.33 3.21 5.55
N LYS A 65 21.97 2.38 4.71
CA LYS A 65 22.49 1.07 5.13
C LYS A 65 23.74 0.70 4.34
N THR A 66 24.63 -0.06 4.99
CA THR A 66 25.71 -0.80 4.33
C THR A 66 25.37 -2.28 4.27
N MET A 67 25.66 -2.92 3.15
CA MET A 67 25.34 -4.34 2.91
C MET A 67 26.33 -4.94 1.91
N THR A 68 26.37 -6.26 1.80
CA THR A 68 27.13 -6.93 0.75
C THR A 68 26.48 -6.70 -0.62
N LEU A 69 27.24 -6.91 -1.70
CA LEU A 69 26.72 -6.80 -3.06
C LEU A 69 25.55 -7.77 -3.33
N ASP A 70 25.58 -8.98 -2.76
CA ASP A 70 24.49 -9.95 -2.89
C ASP A 70 23.23 -9.49 -2.15
N GLU A 71 23.39 -8.95 -0.94
CA GLU A 71 22.29 -8.34 -0.19
C GLU A 71 21.73 -7.12 -0.91
N TYR A 72 22.57 -6.34 -1.58
CA TYR A 72 22.16 -5.21 -2.39
C TYR A 72 21.30 -5.62 -3.59
N HIS A 73 21.74 -6.61 -4.37
CA HIS A 73 20.95 -7.12 -5.48
C HIS A 73 19.62 -7.72 -5.02
N ARG A 74 19.63 -8.45 -3.90
CA ARG A 74 18.41 -8.99 -3.29
C ARG A 74 17.49 -7.87 -2.81
N PHE A 75 18.04 -6.86 -2.13
CA PHE A 75 17.31 -5.69 -1.64
C PHE A 75 16.61 -4.92 -2.78
N LEU A 76 17.26 -4.76 -3.93
CA LEU A 76 16.63 -4.15 -5.11
C LEU A 76 15.54 -5.04 -5.72
N THR A 77 15.79 -6.35 -5.80
CA THR A 77 14.86 -7.32 -6.40
C THR A 77 13.58 -7.47 -5.57
N GLU A 78 13.71 -7.61 -4.25
CA GLU A 78 12.58 -7.76 -3.31
C GLU A 78 11.67 -6.54 -3.28
N ARG A 79 12.20 -5.35 -3.61
CA ARG A 79 11.40 -4.12 -3.64
C ARG A 79 10.60 -3.92 -4.93
N GLY A 80 10.77 -4.80 -5.93
CA GLY A 80 9.89 -4.88 -7.12
C GLY A 80 9.71 -3.58 -7.90
N ALA A 81 10.56 -2.58 -7.68
CA ALA A 81 10.39 -1.26 -8.25
C ALA A 81 10.96 -1.26 -9.66
N ASP A 82 10.12 -0.99 -10.65
CA ASP A 82 10.60 -0.72 -12.00
C ASP A 82 11.37 0.60 -12.00
N THR A 83 12.70 0.50 -11.97
CA THR A 83 13.62 1.62 -11.85
C THR A 83 14.44 1.83 -13.11
N GLU A 84 14.84 3.07 -13.32
CA GLU A 84 15.84 3.48 -14.31
C GLU A 84 17.07 4.07 -13.64
N SER A 85 18.20 3.94 -14.33
CA SER A 85 19.45 4.57 -13.92
C SER A 85 19.43 6.05 -14.26
N VAL A 86 19.82 6.89 -13.31
CA VAL A 86 19.90 8.35 -13.49
C VAL A 86 21.27 8.86 -13.10
N HIS A 87 21.65 10.04 -13.61
CA HIS A 87 22.89 10.68 -13.19
C HIS A 87 22.85 11.08 -11.70
N PRO A 88 23.97 10.98 -10.94
CA PRO A 88 24.05 11.39 -9.54
C PRO A 88 23.52 12.81 -9.23
N ALA A 89 23.83 13.78 -10.11
CA ALA A 89 23.31 15.13 -10.00
C ALA A 89 21.76 15.17 -10.10
N CYS A 90 21.17 14.30 -10.92
CA CYS A 90 19.74 14.26 -11.14
C CYS A 90 18.97 13.63 -10.00
N VAL A 91 19.46 12.52 -9.42
CA VAL A 91 18.84 11.97 -8.21
C VAL A 91 18.93 12.96 -7.04
N ARG A 92 20.05 13.69 -6.90
CA ARG A 92 20.18 14.73 -5.88
C ARG A 92 19.18 15.87 -6.13
N LYS A 93 19.11 16.40 -7.35
CA LYS A 93 18.16 17.46 -7.73
C LYS A 93 16.71 17.05 -7.51
N LEU A 94 16.37 15.80 -7.82
CA LEU A 94 15.05 15.23 -7.61
C LEU A 94 14.69 15.22 -6.12
N VAL A 95 15.53 14.62 -5.29
CA VAL A 95 15.28 14.48 -3.85
C VAL A 95 15.25 15.85 -3.16
N GLU A 96 16.24 16.71 -3.40
CA GLU A 96 16.25 18.06 -2.83
C GLU A 96 15.09 18.92 -3.34
N GLY A 97 14.69 18.74 -4.60
CA GLY A 97 13.54 19.42 -5.19
C GLY A 97 12.23 19.01 -4.53
N ALA A 98 12.04 17.71 -4.28
CA ALA A 98 10.87 17.17 -3.59
C ALA A 98 10.76 17.72 -2.17
N VAL A 99 11.88 17.78 -1.45
CA VAL A 99 11.97 18.39 -0.11
C VAL A 99 11.63 19.88 -0.13
N LYS A 100 12.24 20.65 -1.03
CA LYS A 100 11.96 22.08 -1.16
C LYS A 100 10.51 22.36 -1.54
N PHE A 101 9.90 21.49 -2.34
CA PHE A 101 8.49 21.58 -2.71
C PHE A 101 7.60 21.32 -1.49
N SER A 102 7.83 20.23 -0.76
CA SER A 102 6.97 19.85 0.37
C SER A 102 7.07 20.83 1.54
N GLU A 103 8.26 21.37 1.82
CA GLU A 103 8.48 22.39 2.86
C GLU A 103 7.69 23.67 2.57
N LYS A 104 7.63 24.12 1.30
CA LYS A 104 6.82 25.27 0.89
C LYS A 104 5.32 25.06 1.12
N GLN A 105 4.88 23.81 1.15
CA GLN A 105 3.49 23.42 1.42
C GLN A 105 3.22 23.13 2.90
N GLY A 106 4.23 23.27 3.77
CA GLY A 106 4.11 23.06 5.21
C GLY A 106 4.32 21.62 5.67
N PHE A 107 4.81 20.72 4.82
CA PHE A 107 5.19 19.37 5.23
C PHE A 107 6.57 19.34 5.88
N SER A 108 6.75 18.43 6.83
CA SER A 108 8.02 18.19 7.51
C SER A 108 8.70 16.95 6.95
N ASN A 109 10.00 17.04 6.68
CA ASN A 109 10.79 15.91 6.20
C ASN A 109 11.16 14.93 7.35
N PRO A 110 11.43 13.64 7.05
CA PRO A 110 11.85 12.67 8.04
C PRO A 110 13.07 13.13 8.83
N LYS A 111 13.09 12.88 10.15
CA LYS A 111 14.16 13.35 11.06
C LYS A 111 15.56 12.94 10.61
N ASN A 112 15.69 11.79 9.96
CA ASN A 112 16.95 11.24 9.47
C ASN A 112 17.32 11.68 8.04
N TYR A 113 16.47 12.44 7.34
CA TYR A 113 16.74 12.91 5.97
C TYR A 113 18.10 13.59 5.84
N ILE A 114 18.42 14.53 6.74
CA ILE A 114 19.69 15.27 6.73
C ILE A 114 20.90 14.33 6.82
N GLN A 115 20.77 13.20 7.53
CA GLN A 115 21.87 12.24 7.66
C GLN A 115 21.97 11.38 6.41
N THR A 116 20.84 10.89 5.90
CA THR A 116 20.80 10.02 4.71
C THR A 116 21.22 10.76 3.43
N SER A 117 20.80 12.01 3.25
CA SER A 117 21.15 12.83 2.08
C SER A 117 22.64 13.15 1.95
N ARG A 118 23.43 12.97 3.02
CA ARG A 118 24.88 13.17 2.96
C ARG A 118 25.58 12.24 1.96
N ILE A 119 24.96 11.13 1.56
CA ILE A 119 25.56 10.24 0.55
C ILE A 119 25.80 10.94 -0.79
N PHE A 120 25.04 12.00 -1.09
CA PHE A 120 25.20 12.76 -2.34
C PHE A 120 26.57 13.45 -2.40
N GLY A 121 27.20 13.74 -1.27
CA GLY A 121 28.52 14.36 -1.23
C GLY A 121 28.57 15.68 -1.99
N GLU A 122 29.54 15.79 -2.88
CA GLU A 122 29.85 17.03 -3.62
C GLU A 122 29.14 17.14 -4.98
N PHE A 123 28.27 16.20 -5.35
CA PHE A 123 27.54 16.29 -6.62
C PHE A 123 26.69 17.55 -6.70
N ASP A 124 26.94 18.43 -7.65
CA ASP A 124 26.11 19.62 -7.83
C ASP A 124 24.75 19.25 -8.44
N ALA A 125 23.65 19.54 -7.73
CA ALA A 125 22.30 19.32 -8.23
C ALA A 125 21.98 20.19 -9.47
N ALA A 126 22.60 21.37 -9.59
CA ALA A 126 22.39 22.26 -10.73
C ALA A 126 22.95 21.69 -12.05
N ALA A 127 23.93 20.78 -11.97
CA ALA A 127 24.48 20.09 -13.13
C ALA A 127 23.49 19.11 -13.81
N CYS A 128 22.36 18.79 -13.16
CA CYS A 128 21.33 17.98 -13.80
C CYS A 128 20.51 18.80 -14.81
N PRO A 129 20.47 18.41 -16.10
CA PRO A 129 19.74 19.13 -17.14
C PRO A 129 18.21 18.91 -17.05
N VAL A 130 17.76 17.86 -16.37
CA VAL A 130 16.33 17.53 -16.23
C VAL A 130 15.62 18.60 -15.40
N ARG A 131 14.49 19.09 -15.90
CA ARG A 131 13.57 19.94 -15.14
C ARG A 131 12.50 19.05 -14.51
N TYR A 132 12.48 19.00 -13.19
CA TYR A 132 11.43 18.33 -12.42
C TYR A 132 10.33 19.32 -12.07
N THR A 133 9.09 18.97 -12.35
CA THR A 133 7.90 19.73 -11.96
C THR A 133 7.19 18.94 -10.86
N PHE A 134 7.16 19.48 -9.66
CA PHE A 134 6.51 18.86 -8.50
C PHE A 134 5.06 19.35 -8.37
N GLY A 135 4.19 18.51 -7.82
CA GLY A 135 2.74 18.69 -7.88
C GLY A 135 2.14 18.21 -9.20
N LYS A 136 0.81 18.14 -9.26
CA LYS A 136 0.07 17.96 -10.51
C LYS A 136 -0.37 19.35 -10.98
N ASP A 137 0.02 19.74 -12.19
CA ASP A 137 -0.20 21.11 -12.72
C ASP A 137 0.43 22.22 -11.86
N GLY A 138 1.51 21.92 -11.13
CA GLY A 138 2.18 22.87 -10.22
C GLY A 138 1.45 23.11 -8.89
N MET A 139 0.35 22.40 -8.65
CA MET A 139 -0.44 22.43 -7.41
C MET A 139 -0.25 21.14 -6.61
N PRO A 140 -0.24 21.20 -5.26
CA PRO A 140 -0.21 20.00 -4.44
C PRO A 140 -1.47 19.18 -4.70
N THR A 141 -1.31 17.95 -5.18
CA THR A 141 -2.43 17.04 -5.42
C THR A 141 -2.22 15.81 -4.58
N ARG A 142 -2.97 15.71 -3.49
CA ARG A 142 -2.84 14.58 -2.58
C ARG A 142 -3.37 13.31 -3.23
N LEU A 143 -2.51 12.30 -3.36
CA LEU A 143 -2.95 10.95 -3.71
C LEU A 143 -3.66 10.31 -2.50
N PRO A 144 -4.74 9.53 -2.71
CA PRO A 144 -5.36 8.77 -1.64
C PRO A 144 -4.36 7.77 -1.04
N PRO A 145 -4.46 7.45 0.27
CA PRO A 145 -3.46 6.67 0.98
C PRO A 145 -3.50 5.21 0.54
N ALA A 146 -2.73 4.87 -0.48
CA ALA A 146 -2.39 3.52 -0.85
C ALA A 146 -0.91 3.51 -1.21
N LYS A 147 -0.04 3.12 -0.25
CA LYS A 147 1.34 2.60 -0.43
C LYS A 147 2.24 2.64 0.82
N LYS A 148 1.77 3.14 1.97
CA LYS A 148 2.58 3.21 3.21
C LYS A 148 2.98 1.81 3.76
N HIS A 149 2.15 0.79 3.55
CA HIS A 149 2.34 -0.54 4.16
C HIS A 149 3.56 -1.33 3.64
N LEU A 150 3.93 -1.15 2.36
CA LEU A 150 5.06 -1.89 1.76
C LEU A 150 6.42 -1.46 2.35
N VAL A 151 6.48 -0.27 2.96
CA VAL A 151 7.72 0.30 3.48
C VAL A 151 7.91 0.01 4.97
N ASP A 152 6.82 -0.06 5.74
CA ASP A 152 6.85 -0.46 7.14
C ASP A 152 7.27 -1.93 7.31
N GLU A 153 6.84 -2.80 6.40
CA GLU A 153 7.24 -4.22 6.34
C GLU A 153 8.73 -4.38 6.01
N ALA A 154 9.25 -3.57 5.08
CA ALA A 154 10.67 -3.56 4.73
C ALA A 154 11.57 -2.96 5.85
N LEU A 155 11.02 -2.10 6.72
CA LEU A 155 11.72 -1.56 7.89
C LEU A 155 11.86 -2.61 9.00
N ARG A 156 10.91 -3.57 9.09
CA ARG A 156 10.94 -4.71 10.02
C ARG A 156 12.09 -5.67 9.67
N ILE A 157 12.24 -5.99 8.40
CA ILE A 157 13.33 -6.82 7.84
C ILE A 157 14.70 -6.14 8.04
N ALA A 158 14.77 -4.82 7.83
CA ALA A 158 16.01 -4.06 7.96
C ALA A 158 16.55 -3.97 9.40
N LYS A 159 15.68 -4.07 10.41
CA LYS A 159 16.04 -4.01 11.85
C LYS A 159 16.56 -5.34 12.42
N GLY A 160 16.68 -6.39 11.60
CA GLY A 160 17.23 -7.67 12.06
C GLY A 160 16.37 -8.37 13.11
N ILE A 161 15.06 -8.07 13.16
CA ILE A 161 14.10 -8.86 13.92
C ILE A 161 14.02 -10.21 13.19
N PRO A 162 14.47 -11.32 13.81
CA PRO A 162 14.67 -12.56 13.10
C PRO A 162 13.34 -13.12 12.56
N ASN A 163 13.35 -13.50 11.29
CA ASN A 163 12.47 -14.54 10.79
C ASN A 163 12.88 -15.84 11.48
N ASN A 164 11.95 -16.46 12.21
CA ASN A 164 12.13 -17.85 12.60
C ASN A 164 12.31 -18.67 11.31
N PRO A 165 13.31 -19.54 11.20
CA PRO A 165 13.46 -20.39 10.01
C PRO A 165 12.23 -21.28 9.88
N LEU A 166 11.72 -21.39 8.66
CA LEU A 166 10.74 -22.38 8.25
C LEU A 166 11.15 -23.77 8.76
N PRO A 167 10.29 -24.47 9.51
CA PRO A 167 10.16 -25.90 9.33
C PRO A 167 9.52 -26.10 7.96
N THR A 168 10.28 -26.73 7.07
CA THR A 168 9.72 -27.54 6.00
C THR A 168 8.74 -28.52 6.64
N ASP A 169 7.56 -28.61 6.05
CA ASP A 169 6.41 -29.39 6.51
C ASP A 169 5.72 -28.77 7.71
N LEU A 170 4.62 -28.06 7.43
CA LEU A 170 3.34 -28.07 8.14
C LEU A 170 2.50 -26.90 7.59
N GLU A 171 1.44 -27.23 6.86
CA GLU A 171 0.24 -26.39 6.86
C GLU A 171 -0.07 -26.06 8.32
N ARG A 172 0.10 -24.80 8.71
CA ARG A 172 -0.24 -24.38 10.08
C ARG A 172 -0.88 -23.00 10.09
N ASP A 173 -2.21 -23.08 10.10
CA ASP A 173 -3.10 -22.36 11.00
C ASP A 173 -3.03 -20.83 10.96
N ALA A 174 -3.46 -20.25 9.84
CA ALA A 174 -4.31 -19.07 9.96
C ALA A 174 -5.67 -19.54 10.51
N PRO A 175 -6.14 -19.04 11.67
CA PRO A 175 -7.47 -19.36 12.18
C PRO A 175 -8.52 -19.05 11.10
N GLY A 176 -9.34 -20.04 10.72
CA GLY A 176 -10.34 -19.92 9.65
C GLY A 176 -9.86 -20.22 8.23
N ALA A 177 -8.58 -20.56 8.01
CA ALA A 177 -8.03 -20.85 6.68
C ALA A 177 -8.49 -22.20 6.07
N SER A 178 -8.94 -23.15 6.90
CA SER A 178 -9.47 -24.44 6.44
C SER A 178 -10.91 -24.38 5.89
N GLU A 179 -11.50 -23.18 5.85
CA GLU A 179 -12.93 -22.97 5.59
C GLU A 179 -13.27 -22.43 4.19
N LEU A 180 -12.29 -22.21 3.30
CA LEU A 180 -12.56 -21.93 1.88
C LEU A 180 -12.97 -23.22 1.14
N ARG A 181 -14.10 -23.81 1.55
CA ARG A 181 -14.80 -24.90 0.84
C ARG A 181 -15.80 -24.31 -0.14
N THR A 182 -16.22 -25.09 -1.12
CA THR A 182 -17.22 -24.72 -2.14
C THR A 182 -18.58 -24.50 -1.48
N VAL A 183 -18.84 -23.27 -1.01
CA VAL A 183 -20.14 -22.87 -0.49
C VAL A 183 -20.93 -22.15 -1.58
N THR A 184 -22.20 -22.51 -1.76
CA THR A 184 -23.03 -21.98 -2.84
C THR A 184 -23.92 -20.83 -2.35
N TYR A 185 -23.74 -19.65 -2.93
CA TYR A 185 -24.67 -18.51 -2.86
C TYR A 185 -24.81 -17.87 -4.24
N ARG A 186 -25.88 -17.11 -4.48
CA ARG A 186 -26.09 -16.37 -5.73
C ARG A 186 -25.48 -14.98 -5.64
N ILE A 187 -24.97 -14.50 -6.76
CA ILE A 187 -24.40 -13.15 -6.90
C ILE A 187 -25.32 -12.35 -7.83
N THR A 188 -25.70 -11.15 -7.42
CA THR A 188 -26.58 -10.27 -8.18
C THR A 188 -25.97 -8.89 -8.38
N ASN A 189 -26.34 -8.23 -9.48
CA ASN A 189 -26.08 -6.79 -9.70
C ASN A 189 -27.27 -5.92 -9.31
N GLU A 190 -28.42 -6.55 -8.99
CA GLU A 190 -29.61 -5.84 -8.54
C GLU A 190 -29.50 -5.47 -7.06
N PRO A 191 -30.03 -4.31 -6.64
CA PRO A 191 -30.14 -3.96 -5.22
C PRO A 191 -30.81 -5.09 -4.42
N ILE A 192 -30.27 -5.38 -3.23
CA ILE A 192 -30.77 -6.45 -2.37
C ILE A 192 -31.60 -5.84 -1.23
N GLY A 193 -32.89 -6.15 -1.23
CA GLY A 193 -33.84 -5.76 -0.18
C GLY A 193 -34.22 -4.28 -0.22
N GLU A 194 -35.16 -3.90 0.65
CA GLU A 194 -35.45 -2.51 0.95
C GLU A 194 -34.56 -2.10 2.14
N SER A 195 -33.55 -1.28 1.89
CA SER A 195 -32.70 -0.76 2.95
C SER A 195 -33.33 0.48 3.59
N ALA A 196 -32.88 0.85 4.80
CA ALA A 196 -33.25 2.12 5.42
C ALA A 196 -32.92 3.33 4.51
N PHE A 197 -31.95 3.17 3.61
CA PHE A 197 -31.61 4.18 2.61
C PHE A 197 -32.71 4.33 1.55
N ASP A 198 -33.28 3.22 1.09
CA ASP A 198 -34.30 3.20 0.03
C ASP A 198 -35.66 3.71 0.53
N ALA A 199 -35.90 3.64 1.83
CA ALA A 199 -37.10 4.17 2.49
C ALA A 199 -37.07 5.71 2.67
N MET A 200 -35.95 6.38 2.39
CA MET A 200 -35.84 7.83 2.53
C MET A 200 -36.64 8.59 1.46
N PRO A 201 -37.01 9.87 1.70
CA PRO A 201 -37.63 10.70 0.68
C PRO A 201 -36.74 10.78 -0.57
N LYS A 202 -37.34 10.66 -1.76
CA LYS A 202 -36.61 10.70 -3.05
C LYS A 202 -35.65 11.89 -3.17
N ALA A 203 -36.06 13.08 -2.71
CA ALA A 203 -35.21 14.27 -2.74
C ALA A 203 -33.92 14.11 -1.90
N VAL A 204 -33.98 13.37 -0.79
CA VAL A 204 -32.81 13.06 0.03
C VAL A 204 -31.95 12.00 -0.66
N ILE A 205 -32.54 11.00 -1.31
CA ILE A 205 -31.80 9.99 -2.10
C ILE A 205 -31.05 10.65 -3.26
N ASP A 206 -31.70 11.56 -3.98
CA ASP A 206 -31.10 12.34 -5.07
C ASP A 206 -29.94 13.20 -4.55
N GLU A 207 -30.12 13.85 -3.38
CA GLU A 207 -29.03 14.57 -2.71
C GLU A 207 -27.86 13.65 -2.35
N CYS A 208 -28.16 12.47 -1.79
CA CYS A 208 -27.15 11.49 -1.39
C CYS A 208 -26.28 11.02 -2.57
N SER A 209 -26.88 10.87 -3.76
CA SER A 209 -26.15 10.53 -4.98
C SER A 209 -25.09 11.60 -5.30
N VAL A 210 -25.46 12.88 -5.23
CA VAL A 210 -24.54 14.00 -5.47
C VAL A 210 -23.46 14.09 -4.39
N LEU A 211 -23.82 13.88 -3.12
CA LEU A 211 -22.87 13.87 -2.01
C LEU A 211 -21.86 12.72 -2.15
N TYR A 212 -22.32 11.54 -2.52
CA TYR A 212 -21.48 10.36 -2.72
C TYR A 212 -20.48 10.58 -3.86
N GLU A 213 -20.94 11.02 -5.04
CA GLU A 213 -20.07 11.32 -6.18
C GLU A 213 -19.01 12.36 -5.82
N SER A 214 -19.42 13.44 -5.15
CA SER A 214 -18.51 14.51 -4.72
C SER A 214 -17.49 14.01 -3.69
N LEU A 215 -17.93 13.14 -2.76
CA LEU A 215 -17.05 12.53 -1.77
C LEU A 215 -16.03 11.61 -2.42
N MET A 216 -16.45 10.74 -3.36
CA MET A 216 -15.55 9.84 -4.09
C MET A 216 -14.55 10.62 -4.97
N ALA A 217 -14.95 11.78 -5.49
CA ALA A 217 -14.08 12.70 -6.20
C ALA A 217 -13.20 13.57 -5.29
N ASN A 218 -13.26 13.39 -3.96
CA ASN A 218 -12.56 14.18 -2.95
C ASN A 218 -12.81 15.70 -3.08
N ARG A 219 -14.05 16.10 -3.38
CA ARG A 219 -14.45 17.51 -3.57
C ARG A 219 -15.28 17.98 -2.39
N ASN A 220 -14.98 19.17 -1.86
CA ASN A 220 -15.76 19.81 -0.79
C ASN A 220 -15.97 18.94 0.46
N VAL A 221 -15.02 18.04 0.78
CA VAL A 221 -15.19 17.00 1.80
C VAL A 221 -15.59 17.55 3.16
N LYS A 222 -15.02 18.67 3.62
CA LYS A 222 -15.40 19.29 4.90
C LYS A 222 -16.88 19.67 4.95
N ARG A 223 -17.43 20.20 3.85
CA ARG A 223 -18.85 20.56 3.75
C ARG A 223 -19.72 19.30 3.69
N ILE A 224 -19.27 18.27 2.97
CA ILE A 224 -19.96 16.99 2.90
C ILE A 224 -20.04 16.36 4.29
N ILE A 225 -18.94 16.35 5.07
CA ILE A 225 -18.95 15.83 6.44
C ILE A 225 -20.03 16.51 7.29
N VAL A 226 -20.12 17.85 7.25
CA VAL A 226 -21.16 18.59 7.99
C VAL A 226 -22.56 18.15 7.57
N ARG A 227 -22.80 17.97 6.26
CA ARG A 227 -24.10 17.52 5.76
C ARG A 227 -24.40 16.07 6.16
N LEU A 228 -23.42 15.18 6.08
CA LEU A 228 -23.55 13.79 6.49
C LEU A 228 -23.79 13.65 8.00
N GLN A 229 -23.24 14.53 8.83
CA GLN A 229 -23.54 14.56 10.27
C GLN A 229 -25.02 14.87 10.51
N GLN A 230 -25.57 15.86 9.80
CA GLN A 230 -27.00 16.18 9.86
C GLN A 230 -27.84 14.99 9.39
N LEU A 231 -27.54 14.43 8.22
CA LEU A 231 -28.26 13.27 7.68
C LEU A 231 -28.18 12.05 8.61
N SER A 232 -27.04 11.81 9.27
CA SER A 232 -26.89 10.72 10.24
C SER A 232 -27.70 10.94 11.53
N SER A 233 -28.05 12.19 11.84
CA SER A 233 -28.94 12.52 12.95
C SER A 233 -30.41 12.37 12.55
N ASP A 234 -30.75 12.80 11.34
CA ASP A 234 -32.13 12.75 10.82
C ASP A 234 -32.56 11.31 10.46
N TYR A 235 -31.60 10.51 9.98
CA TYR A 235 -31.79 9.13 9.55
C TYR A 235 -30.78 8.21 10.25
N PRO A 236 -30.96 7.96 11.56
CA PRO A 236 -29.96 7.28 12.36
C PRO A 236 -29.70 5.83 11.96
N ASP A 237 -30.62 5.19 11.23
CA ASP A 237 -30.54 3.76 10.86
C ASP A 237 -29.91 3.54 9.47
N VAL A 238 -29.48 4.60 8.80
CA VAL A 238 -28.83 4.53 7.48
C VAL A 238 -27.32 4.36 7.64
N CYS A 239 -26.85 3.12 7.59
CA CYS A 239 -25.44 2.76 7.81
C CYS A 239 -24.47 3.42 6.80
N GLN A 240 -24.94 3.72 5.58
CA GLN A 240 -24.16 4.37 4.53
C GLN A 240 -23.63 5.73 4.97
N PHE A 241 -24.40 6.51 5.74
CA PHE A 241 -23.96 7.82 6.22
C PHE A 241 -22.76 7.74 7.16
N TYR A 242 -22.73 6.74 8.03
CA TYR A 242 -21.61 6.51 8.93
C TYR A 242 -20.36 6.04 8.17
N ASN A 243 -20.55 5.18 7.16
CA ASN A 243 -19.46 4.78 6.27
C ASN A 243 -18.90 5.97 5.48
N TRP A 244 -19.76 6.84 4.94
CA TRP A 244 -19.34 8.04 4.22
C TRP A 244 -18.69 9.08 5.14
N LEU A 245 -19.14 9.20 6.39
CA LEU A 245 -18.45 9.99 7.42
C LEU A 245 -17.05 9.46 7.69
N HIS A 246 -16.89 8.14 7.84
CA HIS A 246 -15.57 7.51 7.97
C HIS A 246 -14.66 7.84 6.78
N VAL A 247 -15.17 7.71 5.55
CA VAL A 247 -14.42 8.08 4.33
C VAL A 247 -14.04 9.57 4.33
N GLY A 248 -14.98 10.45 4.67
CA GLY A 248 -14.73 11.89 4.74
C GLY A 248 -13.66 12.26 5.77
N TYR A 249 -13.71 11.67 6.96
CA TYR A 249 -12.67 11.87 7.98
C TYR A 249 -11.32 11.30 7.55
N THR A 250 -11.31 10.20 6.79
CA THR A 250 -10.09 9.66 6.19
C THR A 250 -9.47 10.62 5.17
N TYR A 251 -10.26 11.19 4.26
CA TYR A 251 -9.80 12.20 3.29
C TYR A 251 -9.38 13.53 3.92
N THR A 252 -9.83 13.82 5.14
CA THR A 252 -9.40 14.99 5.91
C THR A 252 -8.29 14.68 6.91
N HIS A 253 -7.76 13.44 6.90
CA HIS A 253 -6.65 12.97 7.74
C HIS A 253 -6.91 13.07 9.24
N ASN A 254 -8.19 13.04 9.62
CA ASN A 254 -8.58 12.91 10.99
C ASN A 254 -8.70 11.42 11.33
N THR A 255 -7.56 10.73 11.38
CA THR A 255 -7.49 9.27 11.53
C THR A 255 -8.16 8.79 12.82
N GLU A 256 -7.98 9.51 13.93
CA GLU A 256 -8.63 9.20 15.20
C GLU A 256 -10.16 9.27 15.07
N LYS A 257 -10.68 10.34 14.47
CA LYS A 257 -12.12 10.46 14.27
C LYS A 257 -12.64 9.42 13.28
N ALA A 258 -11.92 9.18 12.18
CA ALA A 258 -12.27 8.17 11.19
C ALA A 258 -12.37 6.77 11.80
N LEU A 259 -11.43 6.41 12.69
CA LEU A 259 -11.43 5.14 13.40
C LEU A 259 -12.56 5.08 14.46
N SER A 260 -12.80 6.18 15.18
CA SER A 260 -13.89 6.25 16.16
C SER A 260 -15.27 6.06 15.51
N ILE A 261 -15.49 6.67 14.34
CA ILE A 261 -16.74 6.52 13.57
C ILE A 261 -16.87 5.09 13.09
N LEU A 262 -15.78 4.47 12.64
CA LEU A 262 -15.79 3.11 12.13
C LEU A 262 -16.14 2.08 13.21
N HIS A 263 -15.56 2.19 14.40
CA HIS A 263 -15.94 1.36 15.54
C HIS A 263 -17.41 1.57 15.92
N ALA A 264 -17.85 2.83 16.06
CA ALA A 264 -19.25 3.13 16.36
C ALA A 264 -20.22 2.61 15.27
N THR A 265 -19.79 2.58 14.01
CA THR A 265 -20.59 2.02 12.90
C THR A 265 -20.76 0.52 13.06
N ILE A 266 -19.70 -0.21 13.39
CA ILE A 266 -19.76 -1.67 13.55
C ILE A 266 -20.55 -2.05 14.80
N ASP A 267 -20.39 -1.30 15.89
CA ASP A 267 -21.17 -1.52 17.12
C ASP A 267 -22.67 -1.29 16.88
N LYS A 268 -23.01 -0.26 16.10
CA LYS A 268 -24.41 0.07 15.78
C LYS A 268 -25.02 -0.84 14.72
N PHE A 269 -24.22 -1.25 13.73
CA PHE A 269 -24.66 -2.05 12.58
C PHE A 269 -23.78 -3.31 12.45
N PRO A 270 -23.93 -4.30 13.35
CA PRO A 270 -23.05 -5.47 13.39
C PRO A 270 -23.13 -6.33 12.13
N ASP A 271 -24.22 -6.26 11.36
CA ASP A 271 -24.37 -6.99 10.10
C ASP A 271 -23.85 -6.21 8.87
N TYR A 272 -23.47 -4.95 9.02
CA TYR A 272 -23.01 -4.11 7.92
C TYR A 272 -21.59 -4.48 7.45
N LEU A 273 -21.53 -5.22 6.35
CA LEU A 273 -20.29 -5.79 5.80
C LEU A 273 -19.23 -4.73 5.49
N PHE A 274 -19.60 -3.59 4.91
CA PHE A 274 -18.62 -2.57 4.51
C PHE A 274 -17.95 -1.91 5.72
N GLY A 275 -18.62 -1.82 6.88
CA GLY A 275 -17.98 -1.40 8.13
C GLY A 275 -16.84 -2.34 8.51
N LYS A 276 -17.12 -3.66 8.50
CA LYS A 276 -16.12 -4.71 8.76
C LYS A 276 -14.96 -4.66 7.76
N ILE A 277 -15.25 -4.53 6.46
CA ILE A 277 -14.22 -4.42 5.41
C ILE A 277 -13.34 -3.19 5.62
N SER A 278 -13.93 -2.04 5.96
CA SER A 278 -13.18 -0.81 6.24
C SER A 278 -12.29 -0.96 7.47
N LEU A 279 -12.74 -1.65 8.52
CA LEU A 279 -11.92 -1.89 9.72
C LEU A 279 -10.78 -2.87 9.46
N ALA A 280 -11.06 -3.96 8.74
CA ALA A 280 -10.03 -4.89 8.30
C ALA A 280 -8.98 -4.19 7.42
N ARG A 281 -9.42 -3.30 6.52
CA ARG A 281 -8.51 -2.45 5.72
C ARG A 281 -7.66 -1.55 6.60
N HIS A 282 -8.25 -0.90 7.60
CA HIS A 282 -7.49 -0.09 8.53
C HIS A 282 -6.39 -0.91 9.22
N TYR A 283 -6.68 -2.11 9.71
CA TYR A 283 -5.66 -2.97 10.32
C TYR A 283 -4.58 -3.41 9.33
N LEU A 284 -4.97 -3.80 8.11
CA LEU A 284 -4.03 -4.15 7.06
C LEU A 284 -3.20 -2.97 6.55
N ASP A 285 -3.66 -1.74 6.66
CA ASP A 285 -2.90 -0.57 6.21
C ASP A 285 -2.00 -0.01 7.32
N ASN A 286 -2.19 -0.44 8.58
CA ASN A 286 -1.40 -0.04 9.75
C ASN A 286 -0.49 -1.16 10.31
N GLY A 287 -0.30 -2.27 9.59
CA GLY A 287 0.62 -3.32 10.03
C GLY A 287 0.07 -4.24 11.12
N GLU A 288 -1.26 -4.31 11.26
CA GLU A 288 -1.95 -5.11 12.28
C GLU A 288 -2.76 -6.29 11.69
N PRO A 289 -2.20 -7.13 10.79
CA PRO A 289 -2.97 -8.15 10.07
C PRO A 289 -3.60 -9.20 11.00
N ASP A 290 -3.04 -9.44 12.18
CA ASP A 290 -3.53 -10.41 13.14
C ASP A 290 -4.91 -10.04 13.73
N ARG A 291 -5.31 -8.78 13.63
CA ARG A 291 -6.63 -8.29 14.07
C ARG A 291 -7.73 -8.53 13.05
N VAL A 292 -7.38 -8.84 11.80
CA VAL A 292 -8.35 -8.97 10.70
C VAL A 292 -9.36 -10.10 10.92
N PRO A 293 -8.97 -11.31 11.34
CA PRO A 293 -9.94 -12.39 11.56
C PRO A 293 -11.00 -12.04 12.60
N GLU A 294 -10.62 -11.32 13.67
CA GLU A 294 -11.53 -10.92 14.75
C GLU A 294 -12.68 -10.03 14.24
N VAL A 295 -12.40 -9.15 13.27
CA VAL A 295 -13.41 -8.28 12.64
C VAL A 295 -14.53 -9.09 11.98
N PHE A 296 -14.21 -10.27 11.47
CA PHE A 296 -15.14 -11.18 10.81
C PHE A 296 -15.56 -12.35 11.71
N GLY A 297 -15.28 -12.28 13.02
CA GLY A 297 -15.59 -13.38 13.95
C GLY A 297 -14.93 -14.70 13.56
N ASN A 298 -13.70 -14.62 13.02
CA ASN A 298 -12.89 -15.70 12.45
C ASN A 298 -13.49 -16.41 11.23
N LYS A 299 -14.48 -15.79 10.56
CA LYS A 299 -15.10 -16.35 9.36
C LYS A 299 -14.62 -15.61 8.12
N LEU A 300 -13.76 -16.25 7.34
CA LEU A 300 -13.12 -15.64 6.15
C LEU A 300 -13.85 -16.01 4.83
N GLU A 301 -15.11 -16.41 4.94
CA GLU A 301 -15.99 -16.86 3.85
C GLU A 301 -17.38 -16.22 4.04
N LEU A 302 -17.99 -15.69 2.97
CA LEU A 302 -19.22 -14.88 3.06
C LEU A 302 -20.42 -15.65 3.62
N LYS A 303 -20.64 -16.89 3.19
CA LYS A 303 -21.75 -17.71 3.65
C LYS A 303 -21.54 -18.14 5.10
N PHE A 304 -20.30 -18.34 5.55
CA PHE A 304 -20.06 -18.54 6.97
C PHE A 304 -20.26 -17.26 7.77
N LEU A 305 -19.84 -16.12 7.24
CA LEU A 305 -20.06 -14.81 7.88
C LEU A 305 -21.55 -14.45 7.98
N TYR A 306 -22.35 -14.83 6.97
CA TYR A 306 -23.79 -14.59 6.91
C TYR A 306 -24.55 -15.87 6.51
N PRO A 307 -24.74 -16.81 7.46
CA PRO A 307 -25.32 -18.13 7.17
C PRO A 307 -26.74 -18.06 6.62
N ASP A 308 -27.51 -17.04 7.00
CA ASP A 308 -28.92 -16.88 6.59
C ASP A 308 -29.06 -16.22 5.21
N ARG A 309 -27.97 -15.76 4.59
CA ARG A 309 -28.00 -15.10 3.28
C ARG A 309 -27.66 -16.07 2.16
N ASP A 310 -28.54 -16.15 1.16
CA ASP A 310 -28.32 -16.94 -0.07
C ASP A 310 -27.98 -16.08 -1.29
N VAL A 311 -28.04 -14.75 -1.13
CA VAL A 311 -27.76 -13.78 -2.19
C VAL A 311 -26.86 -12.67 -1.66
N PHE A 312 -25.79 -12.39 -2.41
CA PHE A 312 -24.87 -11.29 -2.16
C PHE A 312 -24.77 -10.39 -3.39
N HIS A 313 -24.60 -9.10 -3.16
CA HIS A 313 -24.41 -8.15 -4.24
C HIS A 313 -22.98 -8.27 -4.78
N VAL A 314 -22.79 -8.01 -6.07
CA VAL A 314 -21.47 -8.08 -6.73
C VAL A 314 -20.40 -7.29 -5.97
N THR A 315 -20.75 -6.10 -5.45
CA THR A 315 -19.83 -5.24 -4.71
C THR A 315 -19.44 -5.79 -3.35
N GLU A 316 -20.32 -6.55 -2.69
CA GLU A 316 -20.01 -7.21 -1.42
C GLU A 316 -18.97 -8.30 -1.65
N VAL A 317 -19.18 -9.15 -2.67
CA VAL A 317 -18.26 -10.23 -3.04
C VAL A 317 -16.90 -9.66 -3.43
N LEU A 318 -16.86 -8.69 -4.34
CA LEU A 318 -15.60 -8.08 -4.79
C LEU A 318 -14.81 -7.45 -3.64
N ASN A 319 -15.46 -6.68 -2.75
CA ASN A 319 -14.74 -5.99 -1.67
C ASN A 319 -14.35 -6.95 -0.53
N PHE A 320 -15.17 -7.97 -0.24
CA PHE A 320 -14.85 -8.96 0.79
C PHE A 320 -13.66 -9.82 0.36
N TYR A 321 -13.73 -10.50 -0.79
CA TYR A 321 -12.62 -11.37 -1.21
C TYR A 321 -11.35 -10.57 -1.55
N TYR A 322 -11.47 -9.30 -1.93
CA TYR A 322 -10.32 -8.41 -2.02
C TYR A 322 -9.60 -8.23 -0.68
N ILE A 323 -10.34 -7.95 0.41
CA ILE A 323 -9.73 -7.73 1.71
C ILE A 323 -9.18 -9.02 2.31
N ILE A 324 -9.87 -10.15 2.11
CA ILE A 324 -9.41 -11.47 2.53
C ILE A 324 -8.16 -11.88 1.74
N ALA A 325 -8.10 -11.67 0.43
CA ALA A 325 -6.91 -11.95 -0.37
C ALA A 325 -5.70 -11.15 0.12
N ARG A 326 -5.86 -9.85 0.39
CA ARG A 326 -4.79 -9.01 0.97
C ARG A 326 -4.30 -9.56 2.31
N TYR A 327 -5.22 -9.93 3.20
CA TYR A 327 -4.87 -10.54 4.48
C TYR A 327 -4.08 -11.85 4.28
N LEU A 328 -4.54 -12.74 3.41
CA LEU A 328 -3.89 -14.02 3.15
C LEU A 328 -2.49 -13.85 2.54
N ILE A 329 -2.30 -12.85 1.66
CA ILE A 329 -0.97 -12.50 1.12
C ILE A 329 -0.01 -12.09 2.25
N VAL A 330 -0.46 -11.21 3.15
CA VAL A 330 0.36 -10.76 4.30
C VAL A 330 0.67 -11.91 5.26
N LYS A 331 -0.19 -12.94 5.30
CA LYS A 331 0.01 -14.16 6.09
C LYS A 331 0.74 -15.28 5.34
N ASP A 332 1.29 -15.01 4.14
CA ASP A 332 2.02 -15.98 3.31
C ASP A 332 1.16 -17.20 2.88
N ALA A 333 -0.17 -17.05 2.90
CA ALA A 333 -1.14 -18.08 2.54
C ALA A 333 -1.52 -17.98 1.05
N HIS A 334 -0.52 -18.04 0.18
CA HIS A 334 -0.65 -17.75 -1.26
C HIS A 334 -1.67 -18.62 -2.00
N SER A 335 -1.81 -19.90 -1.66
CA SER A 335 -2.81 -20.79 -2.27
C SER A 335 -4.24 -20.35 -1.97
N LEU A 336 -4.52 -19.91 -0.75
CA LEU A 336 -5.83 -19.41 -0.35
C LEU A 336 -6.10 -18.01 -0.93
N ALA A 337 -5.07 -17.18 -1.04
CA ALA A 337 -5.16 -15.91 -1.74
C ALA A 337 -5.46 -16.10 -3.23
N GLN A 338 -4.91 -17.16 -3.85
CA GLN A 338 -5.24 -17.54 -5.23
C GLN A 338 -6.71 -17.93 -5.37
N ASN A 339 -7.27 -18.70 -4.43
CA ASN A 339 -8.71 -19.01 -4.44
C ASN A 339 -9.56 -17.74 -4.40
N CYS A 340 -9.17 -16.75 -3.59
CA CYS A 340 -9.85 -15.46 -3.56
C CYS A 340 -9.74 -14.72 -4.90
N LEU A 341 -8.56 -14.73 -5.53
CA LEU A 341 -8.37 -14.16 -6.87
C LEU A 341 -9.25 -14.83 -7.92
N ASP A 342 -9.39 -16.15 -7.87
CA ASP A 342 -10.23 -16.90 -8.80
C ASP A 342 -11.71 -16.52 -8.63
N ILE A 343 -12.17 -16.35 -7.38
CA ILE A 343 -13.50 -15.80 -7.09
C ILE A 343 -13.65 -14.40 -7.70
N LEU A 344 -12.71 -13.48 -7.43
CA LEU A 344 -12.76 -12.11 -7.97
C LEU A 344 -12.85 -12.10 -9.50
N LYS A 345 -12.04 -12.93 -10.18
CA LYS A 345 -12.05 -13.05 -11.65
C LYS A 345 -13.33 -13.69 -12.18
N ASN A 346 -13.91 -14.65 -11.47
CA ASN A 346 -15.19 -15.27 -11.87
C ASN A 346 -16.36 -14.27 -11.74
N VAL A 347 -16.29 -13.38 -10.75
CA VAL A 347 -17.32 -12.36 -10.52
C VAL A 347 -17.20 -11.21 -11.51
N ASP A 348 -16.01 -10.62 -11.61
CA ASP A 348 -15.70 -9.57 -12.59
C ASP A 348 -14.21 -9.64 -12.97
N PRO A 349 -13.89 -10.23 -14.13
CA PRO A 349 -12.51 -10.35 -14.62
C PRO A 349 -11.79 -9.00 -14.81
N LYS A 350 -12.53 -7.91 -14.99
CA LYS A 350 -11.98 -6.57 -15.28
C LYS A 350 -11.88 -5.69 -14.03
N SER A 351 -12.39 -6.16 -12.90
CA SER A 351 -12.37 -5.42 -11.63
C SER A 351 -10.95 -4.99 -11.26
N ASP A 352 -10.82 -3.77 -10.71
CA ASP A 352 -9.54 -3.27 -10.20
C ASP A 352 -9.02 -4.15 -9.06
N GLN A 353 -9.93 -4.73 -8.27
CA GLN A 353 -9.64 -5.66 -7.19
C GLN A 353 -8.92 -6.92 -7.71
N ALA A 354 -9.46 -7.58 -8.74
CA ALA A 354 -8.84 -8.77 -9.32
C ALA A 354 -7.45 -8.47 -9.88
N ARG A 355 -7.32 -7.38 -10.67
CA ARG A 355 -6.03 -6.94 -11.23
C ARG A 355 -5.01 -6.63 -10.14
N HIS A 356 -5.43 -5.99 -9.06
CA HIS A 356 -4.53 -5.68 -7.96
C HIS A 356 -4.03 -6.94 -7.26
N ILE A 357 -4.93 -7.87 -6.88
CA ILE A 357 -4.52 -9.14 -6.24
C ILE A 357 -3.64 -9.98 -7.17
N GLU A 358 -3.96 -10.04 -8.46
CA GLU A 358 -3.12 -10.70 -9.46
C GLU A 358 -1.71 -10.11 -9.50
N SER A 359 -1.57 -8.78 -9.48
CA SER A 359 -0.26 -8.13 -9.45
C SER A 359 0.56 -8.45 -8.19
N LEU A 360 -0.11 -8.72 -7.06
CA LEU A 360 0.54 -9.07 -5.79
C LEU A 360 0.96 -10.55 -5.76
N LEU A 361 0.18 -11.45 -6.35
CA LEU A 361 0.46 -12.89 -6.38
C LEU A 361 1.39 -13.31 -7.51
N HIS A 362 1.23 -12.68 -8.69
CA HIS A 362 1.95 -12.99 -9.93
C HIS A 362 2.65 -11.73 -10.43
N PRO A 363 3.68 -11.24 -9.72
CA PRO A 363 4.43 -10.09 -10.19
C PRO A 363 5.02 -10.44 -11.57
N THR A 364 4.59 -9.72 -12.60
CA THR A 364 5.09 -9.91 -13.96
C THR A 364 6.58 -9.59 -13.99
N VAL A 365 7.40 -10.60 -14.20
CA VAL A 365 8.83 -10.44 -14.47
C VAL A 365 8.97 -9.92 -15.90
N PRO A 366 9.54 -8.71 -16.11
CA PRO A 366 9.75 -8.18 -17.45
C PRO A 366 10.55 -9.16 -18.32
N GLU A 367 10.29 -9.19 -19.63
CA GLU A 367 10.96 -10.14 -20.54
C GLU A 367 12.50 -10.01 -20.50
N SER A 368 13.00 -8.79 -20.26
CA SER A 368 14.43 -8.50 -20.04
C SER A 368 15.04 -9.21 -18.81
N MET A 369 14.22 -9.60 -17.84
CA MET A 369 14.66 -10.36 -16.65
C MET A 369 14.54 -11.88 -16.82
N LYS A 370 13.76 -12.38 -17.79
CA LYS A 370 13.69 -13.83 -18.07
C LYS A 370 15.02 -14.36 -18.60
N ASP A 371 15.71 -13.59 -19.43
CA ASP A 371 17.05 -13.93 -19.93
C ASP A 371 18.10 -13.93 -18.81
N LEU A 372 17.98 -13.01 -17.85
CA LEU A 372 18.84 -12.96 -16.67
C LEU A 372 18.60 -14.18 -15.76
N LEU A 373 17.34 -14.56 -15.53
CA LEU A 373 16.97 -15.77 -14.77
C LEU A 373 17.43 -17.06 -15.47
N LEU A 374 17.37 -17.12 -16.80
CA LEU A 374 17.91 -18.25 -17.58
C LEU A 374 19.44 -18.32 -17.47
N THR A 375 20.11 -17.18 -17.48
CA THR A 375 21.57 -17.08 -17.35
C THR A 375 22.04 -17.49 -15.95
N ILE A 376 21.32 -17.08 -14.91
CA ILE A 376 21.55 -17.49 -13.52
C ILE A 376 21.29 -18.99 -13.33
N LYS A 377 20.21 -19.54 -13.90
CA LYS A 377 19.96 -21.00 -13.88
C LYS A 377 21.06 -21.80 -14.60
N LYS A 378 21.63 -21.27 -15.69
CA LYS A 378 22.75 -21.89 -16.41
C LYS A 378 24.06 -21.82 -15.61
N SER A 379 24.34 -20.71 -14.90
CA SER A 379 25.55 -20.59 -14.07
C SER A 379 25.49 -21.49 -12.84
N LEU A 380 24.32 -21.59 -12.19
CA LEU A 380 24.11 -22.47 -11.04
C LEU A 380 24.25 -23.96 -11.40
N ARG A 381 23.82 -24.37 -12.61
CA ARG A 381 24.05 -25.74 -13.13
C ARG A 381 25.52 -26.03 -13.46
N ARG A 382 26.31 -25.02 -13.81
CA ARG A 382 27.76 -25.15 -14.05
C ARG A 382 28.58 -25.19 -12.75
N SER A 383 28.09 -24.57 -11.67
CA SER A 383 28.73 -24.62 -10.35
C SER A 383 28.53 -25.94 -9.58
N LYS A 384 27.67 -26.83 -10.10
CA LYS A 384 27.38 -28.17 -9.54
C LYS A 384 28.03 -29.31 -10.34
N ARG A 385 28.98 -29.00 -11.24
CA ARG A 385 29.78 -29.98 -11.98
C ARG A 385 31.26 -29.86 -11.63
#